data_AF-A0A6J7LDW6-F1
#
_entry.id   AF-A0A6J7LDW6-F1
#
_cell.length_a   1.000
_cell.length_b   1.000
_cell.length_c   1.000
_cell.angle_alpha   90.00
_cell.angle_beta   90.00
_cell.angle_gamma   90.00
#
_symmetry.space_group_name_H-M   'P 1'
#
loop_
_entity.id
_entity.type
_entity.pdbx_description
1 polymer ?
#
loop_
_entity_poly.entity_id
_entity_poly.type
_entity_poly.pdbx_seq_one_letter_code
_entity_poly.pdbx_strand_id
1 'polypeptide(L)' 'MIRVVDGEAFVPRIFSTLKVGVRSINVRRPSLDDVFLKYTGRALRDADSSGGLAANPMVRAFRR' A
#
# COMPACT_ATOMS: atom_id res chain seq x y z
N MET A 1 -5.91 -2.50 11.07
CA MET A 1 -4.96 -3.00 10.04
C MET A 1 -3.56 -2.85 10.59
N ILE A 2 -2.80 -3.93 10.70
CA ILE A 2 -1.40 -3.90 11.15
C ILE A 2 -0.53 -3.67 9.91
N ARG A 3 0.42 -2.72 9.97
CA ARG A 3 1.41 -2.48 8.92
C ARG A 3 2.78 -2.90 9.42
N VAL A 4 3.45 -3.75 8.66
CA VAL A 4 4.80 -4.22 8.92
C VAL A 4 5.65 -4.01 7.67
N VAL A 5 6.95 -3.81 7.85
CA VAL A 5 7.90 -3.59 6.74
C VAL A 5 8.01 -4.86 5.90
N ASP A 6 8.06 -6.02 6.56
CA ASP A 6 8.15 -7.33 5.93
C ASP A 6 7.00 -8.21 6.42
N GLY A 7 5.95 -8.30 5.60
CA GLY A 7 4.78 -9.13 5.89
C GLY A 7 5.10 -10.63 5.85
N GLU A 8 6.04 -11.05 5.00
CA GLU A 8 6.37 -12.46 4.79
C GLU A 8 7.15 -12.99 6.00
N ALA A 9 8.12 -12.24 6.53
CA ALA A 9 8.85 -12.61 7.74
C ALA A 9 8.03 -12.44 9.03
N PHE A 10 7.03 -11.56 9.03
CA PHE A 10 6.17 -11.32 10.19
C PHE A 10 5.22 -12.48 10.47
N VAL A 11 4.72 -13.14 9.43
CA VAL A 11 3.74 -14.22 9.56
C VAL A 11 4.26 -15.38 10.42
N PRO A 12 5.42 -16.01 10.15
CA PRO A 12 5.94 -17.08 11.00
C PRO A 12 6.15 -16.67 12.46
N ARG A 13 6.59 -15.43 12.70
CA ARG A 13 6.83 -14.90 14.07
C ARG A 13 5.54 -14.71 14.87
N ILE A 14 4.46 -14.25 14.24
CA ILE A 14 3.19 -14.09 14.97
C ILE A 14 2.59 -15.46 15.30
N PHE A 15 2.68 -16.43 14.38
CA PHE A 15 2.20 -17.79 14.61
C PHE A 15 2.92 -18.49 15.76
N SER A 16 4.23 -18.27 15.95
CA SER A 16 4.97 -18.88 17.06
C SER A 16 4.62 -18.28 18.43
N THR A 17 4.04 -17.07 18.45
CA THR A 17 3.72 -16.35 19.69
C THR A 17 2.25 -16.53 20.10
N LEU A 18 1.37 -16.78 19.13
CA LEU A 18 -0.06 -16.95 19.38
C LEU A 18 -0.35 -18.33 19.98
N LYS A 19 -0.97 -18.35 21.16
CA LYS A 19 -1.45 -19.58 21.82
C LYS A 19 -2.85 -20.01 21.36
N VAL A 20 -3.40 -19.33 20.36
CA VAL A 20 -4.75 -19.54 19.82
C VAL A 20 -4.67 -19.93 18.35
N GLY A 21 -5.60 -20.78 17.91
CA GLY A 21 -5.69 -21.21 16.52
C GLY A 21 -6.03 -20.06 15.58
N VAL A 22 -5.22 -19.85 14.56
CA VAL A 22 -5.46 -18.86 13.52
C VAL A 22 -6.22 -19.53 12.37
N ARG A 23 -7.39 -18.98 12.01
CA ARG A 23 -8.25 -19.54 10.96
C ARG A 23 -7.87 -19.12 9.54
N SER A 24 -7.37 -17.89 9.37
CA SER A 24 -6.98 -17.35 8.07
C SER A 24 -6.08 -16.13 8.24
N ILE A 25 -5.11 -15.96 7.34
CA ILE A 25 -4.28 -14.76 7.22
C ILE A 25 -4.26 -14.33 5.75
N ASN A 26 -4.34 -13.02 5.50
CA ASN A 26 -4.10 -12.43 4.20
C ASN A 26 -2.92 -11.44 4.30
N VAL A 27 -1.88 -11.67 3.50
CA VAL A 27 -0.77 -10.75 3.33
C VAL A 27 -0.86 -10.17 1.92
N ARG A 28 -0.81 -8.84 1.83
CA ARG A 28 -0.76 -8.14 0.55
C ARG A 28 0.35 -7.10 0.58
N ARG A 29 1.07 -6.96 -0.53
CA ARG A 29 1.98 -5.83 -0.71
C ARG A 29 1.15 -4.54 -0.80
N PRO A 30 1.58 -3.45 -0.15
CA PRO A 30 0.89 -2.18 -0.27
C PRO A 30 0.91 -1.73 -1.74
N SER A 31 -0.21 -1.20 -2.21
CA SER A 31 -0.28 -0.56 -3.52
C SER A 31 0.39 0.81 -3.49
N LEU A 32 0.67 1.39 -4.67
CA LEU A 32 1.18 2.74 -4.78
C LEU A 32 0.22 3.76 -4.13
N ASP A 33 -1.09 3.57 -4.28
CA ASP A 33 -2.10 4.44 -3.67
C ASP A 33 -2.06 4.33 -2.14
N ASP A 34 -1.87 3.13 -1.56
CA ASP A 34 -1.71 2.93 -0.11
C ASP A 34 -0.48 3.66 0.46
N VAL A 35 0.61 3.72 -0.33
CA VAL A 35 1.85 4.42 0.02
C VAL A 35 1.65 5.93 -0.13
N PHE A 36 1.10 6.38 -1.26
CA PHE A 36 0.83 7.78 -1.52
C PHE A 36 -0.09 8.39 -0.47
N LEU A 37 -1.18 7.70 -0.13
CA LEU A 37 -2.10 8.09 0.93
C LEU A 37 -1.38 8.18 2.29
N LYS A 38 -0.52 7.21 2.61
CA LYS A 38 0.24 7.21 3.87
C LYS A 38 1.17 8.43 4.00
N TYR A 39 1.83 8.83 2.91
CA TYR A 39 2.82 9.92 2.94
C TYR A 39 2.23 11.30 2.72
N THR A 40 1.12 11.42 1.98
CA THR A 40 0.55 12.71 1.57
C THR A 40 -0.77 13.05 2.26
N GLY A 41 -1.44 12.07 2.89
CA GLY A 41 -2.74 12.25 3.53
C GLY A 41 -3.91 12.41 2.57
N ARG A 42 -3.71 12.26 1.26
CA ARG A 42 -4.74 12.36 0.22
C ARG A 42 -4.62 11.22 -0.79
N ALA A 43 -5.73 10.80 -1.39
CA ALA A 43 -5.73 9.75 -2.40
C ALA A 43 -5.00 10.23 -3.66
N LEU A 44 -4.35 9.30 -4.37
CA LEU A 44 -3.62 9.63 -5.60
C LEU A 44 -4.55 10.20 -6.69
N ARG A 45 -5.79 9.70 -6.71
CA ARG A 45 -6.82 10.09 -7.68
C ARG A 45 -7.33 11.52 -7.47
N ASP A 46 -7.40 11.94 -6.20
CA ASP A 46 -7.71 13.33 -5.85
C ASP A 46 -6.55 14.26 -6.25
N ALA A 47 -5.30 13.79 -6.10
CA ALA A 47 -4.10 14.52 -6.53
C ALA A 47 -3.96 14.65 -8.05
N ASP A 48 -4.41 13.66 -8.82
CA ASP A 48 -4.42 13.71 -10.29
C ASP A 48 -5.43 14.76 -10.79
N SER A 49 -6.57 14.86 -10.11
CA SER A 49 -7.64 15.83 -10.39
C SER A 49 -7.23 17.28 -10.06
N SER A 50 -6.29 17.48 -9.12
CA SER A 50 -5.77 18.80 -8.75
C SER A 50 -4.60 19.28 -9.64
N GLY A 51 -4.38 18.67 -10.80
CA GLY A 51 -3.53 19.20 -11.89
C GLY A 51 -2.01 18.99 -11.76
N GLY A 52 -1.52 18.46 -10.63
CA GLY A 52 -0.08 18.29 -10.40
C GLY A 52 0.55 17.11 -11.14
N LEU A 53 -0.13 15.97 -11.22
CA LEU A 53 0.38 14.76 -11.88
C LEU A 53 0.05 14.73 -13.38
N ALA A 54 -1.10 15.26 -13.78
CA ALA A 54 -1.53 15.36 -15.17
C ALA A 54 -0.70 16.36 -16.01
N ALA A 55 0.01 17.27 -15.35
CA ALA A 55 0.98 18.17 -15.97
C ALA A 55 2.37 17.53 -16.16
N ASN A 56 2.64 16.36 -15.57
CA ASN A 56 3.94 15.71 -15.63
C ASN A 56 4.15 15.03 -17.00
N PRO A 57 5.18 15.44 -17.79
CA PRO A 57 5.37 14.95 -19.17
C PRO A 57 5.58 13.43 -19.26
N MET A 58 6.16 12.80 -18.24
CA MET A 58 6.35 11.34 -18.20
C MET A 58 5.03 10.55 -18.10
N VAL A 59 4.03 11.09 -17.39
CA VAL A 59 2.72 10.44 -17.22
C VAL A 59 1.89 10.54 -18.50
N ARG A 60 2.05 11.61 -19.28
CA ARG A 60 1.35 11.81 -20.56
C ARG A 60 1.80 10.85 -21.65
N ALA A 61 3.08 10.49 -21.67
CA ALA A 61 3.64 9.58 -22.67
C ALA A 61 3.06 8.14 -22.58
N PHE A 62 2.64 7.72 -21.38
CA PHE A 62 2.07 6.39 -21.13
C PHE A 62 0.58 6.27 -21.45
N ARG A 63 -0.12 7.38 -21.70
CA ARG A 63 -1.57 7.40 -21.99
C ARG A 63 -1.89 7.35 -23.50
N ARG A 64 -0.90 7.13 -24.36
CA ARG A 64 -1.06 7.06 -25.81
C ARG A 64 -1.09 5.63 -26.31
#